data_AF-A0A537XLD5-F1
#
_entry.id   AF-A0A537XLD5-F1
#
_cell.length_a   1.000
_cell.length_b   1.000
_cell.length_c   1.000
_cell.angle_alpha   90.00
_cell.angle_beta   90.00
_cell.angle_gamma   90.00
#
_symmetry.space_group_name_H-M   'P 1'
#
loop_
_entity.id
_entity.type
_entity.pdbx_description
1 polymer ?
#
loop_
_entity_poly.entity_id
_entity_poly.type
_entity_poly.pdbx_seq_one_letter_code
_entity_poly.pdbx_strand_id
1 'polypeptide(L)'
;MTFARARAAAMPSVSTTVIEIEPRFLAEEHDHEHDKEIGCLTADRPLDPDRFIAWISKFTQEIGTDILRMKGIIAMKDDDQRFVI
;
A
#
# COMPACT_ATOMS: atom_id res chain seq x y z
N MET A 1 8.88 3.47 -17.24
CA MET A 1 8.03 2.89 -16.17
C MET A 1 6.77 3.73 -16.10
N THR A 2 5.63 3.18 -16.49
CA THR A 2 4.36 3.91 -16.58
C THR A 2 3.60 3.69 -15.27
N PHE A 3 3.49 4.73 -14.45
CA PHE A 3 2.62 4.73 -13.26
C PHE A 3 1.18 4.95 -13.73
N ALA A 4 0.29 4.01 -13.41
CA ALA A 4 -1.10 4.06 -13.86
C ALA A 4 -1.95 4.90 -12.89
N ARG A 5 -2.69 5.88 -13.42
CA ARG A 5 -3.79 6.54 -12.72
C ARG A 5 -4.95 5.56 -12.59
N ALA A 6 -5.21 5.06 -11.39
CA ALA A 6 -6.37 4.22 -11.12
C ALA A 6 -7.63 5.08 -10.95
N ARG A 7 -8.60 4.92 -11.86
CA ARG A 7 -9.97 5.44 -11.68
C ARG A 7 -10.78 4.33 -11.01
N ALA A 8 -11.24 4.52 -9.78
CA ALA A 8 -12.17 3.60 -9.15
C ALA A 8 -13.54 3.66 -9.88
N ALA A 9 -13.76 2.75 -10.82
CA ALA A 9 -15.07 2.56 -11.43
C ALA A 9 -15.93 1.68 -10.51
N ALA A 10 -17.19 2.08 -10.29
CA ALA A 10 -18.17 1.26 -9.61
C ALA A 10 -18.37 -0.06 -10.37
N MET A 11 -18.00 -1.18 -9.74
CA MET A 11 -18.14 -2.54 -10.29
C MET A 11 -19.52 -3.13 -9.94
N PRO A 12 -20.16 -3.89 -10.84
CA PRO A 12 -21.44 -4.54 -10.56
C PRO A 12 -21.27 -5.71 -9.57
N SER A 13 -22.31 -5.94 -8.78
CA SER A 13 -22.35 -6.68 -7.51
C SER A 13 -22.17 -8.20 -7.63
N VAL A 14 -20.93 -8.67 -7.71
CA VAL A 14 -20.60 -10.02 -7.21
C VAL A 14 -19.44 -9.87 -6.23
N SER A 15 -19.79 -9.47 -5.01
CA SER A 15 -18.86 -9.15 -3.93
C SER A 15 -18.77 -10.32 -2.96
N THR A 16 -18.17 -11.43 -3.36
CA THR A 16 -17.76 -12.45 -2.38
C THR A 16 -16.50 -11.93 -1.70
N THR A 17 -16.69 -11.08 -0.69
CA THR A 17 -15.58 -10.61 0.15
C THR A 17 -15.21 -11.72 1.13
N VAL A 18 -13.93 -11.85 1.45
CA VAL A 18 -13.41 -12.90 2.36
C VAL A 18 -14.13 -12.91 3.72
N ILE A 19 -14.68 -11.77 4.13
CA ILE A 19 -15.45 -11.61 5.38
C ILE A 19 -16.80 -12.34 5.33
N GLU A 20 -17.44 -12.46 4.16
CA GLU A 20 -18.69 -13.22 4.03
C GLU A 20 -18.46 -14.73 4.11
N ILE A 21 -17.32 -15.20 3.60
CA ILE A 21 -16.93 -16.62 3.64
C ILE A 21 -16.42 -16.98 5.04
N GLU A 22 -15.57 -16.12 5.61
CA GLU A 22 -14.94 -16.31 6.91
C GLU A 22 -15.14 -15.07 7.80
N PRO A 23 -16.28 -14.98 8.51
CA PRO A 23 -16.62 -13.80 9.31
C PRO A 23 -15.71 -13.60 10.53
N ARG A 24 -14.88 -14.58 10.88
CA ARG A 24 -13.84 -14.46 11.91
C ARG A 24 -12.46 -14.09 11.37
N PHE A 25 -12.29 -13.89 10.06
CA PHE A 25 -11.00 -13.58 9.45
C PHE A 25 -10.27 -12.38 10.09
N LEU A 26 -11.02 -11.38 10.58
CA LEU A 26 -10.47 -10.20 11.27
C LEU A 26 -10.43 -10.33 12.80
N ALA A 27 -11.02 -11.39 13.37
CA ALA A 27 -11.21 -11.59 14.80
C ALA A 27 -10.34 -12.71 15.38
N GLU A 28 -9.67 -13.48 14.52
CA GLU A 28 -8.66 -14.43 14.94
C GLU A 28 -7.37 -13.67 15.26
N GLU A 29 -6.92 -13.77 16.51
CA GLU A 29 -5.60 -13.34 16.94
C GLU A 29 -4.61 -14.35 16.33
N HIS A 30 -4.20 -14.09 15.09
CA HIS A 30 -3.15 -14.85 14.44
C HIS A 30 -1.87 -14.55 15.22
N ASP A 31 -1.13 -15.59 15.58
CA ASP A 31 0.16 -15.47 16.24
C ASP A 31 1.11 -14.78 15.23
N HIS A 32 1.12 -13.44 15.26
CA HIS A 32 1.87 -12.62 14.32
C HIS A 32 3.34 -12.62 14.77
N GLU A 33 4.06 -13.71 14.49
CA GLU A 33 5.51 -13.58 14.35
C GLU A 33 5.78 -12.69 13.15
N HIS A 34 6.00 -11.40 13.42
CA HIS A 34 6.59 -10.51 12.45
C HIS A 34 8.01 -11.01 12.20
N ASP A 35 8.21 -11.64 11.04
CA ASP A 35 9.55 -11.85 10.52
C ASP A 35 10.26 -10.48 10.51
N LYS A 36 11.44 -10.41 11.11
CA LYS A 36 12.18 -9.16 11.34
C LYS A 36 12.57 -8.46 10.04
N GLU A 37 12.46 -9.15 8.92
CA GLU A 37 12.72 -8.66 7.57
C GLU A 37 11.53 -7.87 6.97
N ILE A 38 10.35 -7.88 7.61
CA ILE A 38 9.15 -7.17 7.13
C ILE A 38 8.96 -5.85 7.88
N GLY A 39 8.97 -4.74 7.13
CA GLY A 39 8.76 -3.39 7.66
C GLY A 39 7.46 -2.73 7.21
N CYS A 40 6.93 -1.82 8.04
CA CYS A 40 5.80 -0.95 7.71
C CYS A 40 6.17 0.51 8.00
N LEU A 41 5.70 1.43 7.15
CA LEU A 41 5.88 2.87 7.32
C LEU A 41 4.50 3.55 7.31
N THR A 42 4.29 4.45 8.26
CA THR A 42 3.04 5.21 8.41
C THR A 42 3.32 6.70 8.50
N ALA A 43 2.43 7.51 7.93
CA ALA A 43 2.47 8.97 8.04
C ALA A 43 1.12 9.48 8.56
N ASP A 44 1.16 10.46 9.47
CA ASP A 44 0.00 11.10 10.09
C ASP A 44 -0.55 12.27 9.25
N ARG A 45 0.15 12.65 8.18
CA ARG A 45 -0.17 13.77 7.30
C ARG A 45 0.13 13.45 5.83
N PRO A 46 -0.53 14.13 4.87
CA PRO A 46 -0.22 13.98 3.46
C PRO A 46 1.25 14.26 3.16
N LEU A 47 1.84 13.45 2.28
CA LEU A 47 3.22 13.59 1.86
C LEU A 47 3.35 14.60 0.73
N ASP A 48 4.50 15.28 0.70
CA ASP A 48 4.89 16.10 -0.44
C ASP A 48 5.27 15.17 -1.61
N PRO A 49 4.62 15.29 -2.79
CA PRO A 49 4.84 14.37 -3.91
C PRO A 49 6.29 14.34 -4.38
N ASP A 50 6.90 15.50 -4.58
CA ASP A 50 8.25 15.61 -5.13
C ASP A 50 9.28 14.98 -4.19
N ARG A 51 9.12 15.24 -2.88
CA ARG A 51 9.99 14.64 -1.86
C ARG A 51 9.80 13.12 -1.76
N PHE A 52 8.56 12.64 -1.81
CA PHE A 52 8.30 11.21 -1.73
C PHE A 52 8.83 10.47 -2.96
N ILE A 53 8.57 10.97 -4.17
CA ILE A 53 9.03 10.35 -5.41
C ILE A 53 10.55 10.32 -5.49
N ALA A 54 11.23 11.41 -5.10
CA ALA A 54 12.70 11.44 -5.03
C ALA A 54 13.24 10.41 -4.03
N TRP A 55 12.63 10.32 -2.84
CA TRP A 55 13.04 9.37 -1.81
C TRP A 55 12.82 7.92 -2.24
N ILE A 56 11.62 7.56 -2.72
CA ILE A 56 11.32 6.17 -3.06
C ILE A 56 12.14 5.71 -4.26
N SER A 57 12.41 6.59 -5.22
CA SER A 57 13.27 6.27 -6.37
C SER A 57 14.71 5.99 -5.93
N LYS A 58 15.24 6.76 -4.98
CA LYS A 58 16.57 6.53 -4.42
C LYS A 58 16.61 5.23 -3.61
N PHE A 59 15.61 5.02 -2.75
CA PHE A 59 15.50 3.84 -1.91
C PHE A 59 15.45 2.54 -2.72
N THR A 60 14.65 2.49 -3.79
CA THR A 60 14.57 1.31 -4.66
C THR A 60 15.82 1.11 -5.52
N GLN A 61 16.58 2.16 -5.82
CA GLN A 61 17.89 2.01 -6.47
C GLN A 61 18.95 1.46 -5.52
N GLU A 62 18.91 1.84 -4.23
CA GLU A 62 19.91 1.43 -3.25
C GLU A 62 19.69 0.01 -2.73
N ILE A 63 18.45 -0.39 -2.45
CA ILE A 63 18.16 -1.70 -1.84
C ILE A 63 17.16 -2.55 -2.63
N GLY A 64 16.86 -2.20 -3.88
CA GLY A 64 15.79 -2.83 -4.66
C GLY A 64 15.96 -4.34 -4.86
N THR A 65 17.19 -4.85 -4.85
CA THR A 65 17.48 -6.30 -4.93
C THR A 65 17.08 -7.06 -3.68
N ASP A 66 17.00 -6.36 -2.54
CA ASP A 66 16.70 -6.93 -1.23
C ASP A 66 15.20 -6.79 -0.91
N ILE A 67 14.46 -6.01 -1.70
CA ILE A 67 13.02 -5.85 -1.57
C ILE A 67 12.30 -6.99 -2.31
N LEU A 68 11.74 -7.94 -1.56
CA LEU A 68 10.89 -9.00 -2.13
C LEU A 68 9.59 -8.45 -2.71
N ARG A 69 8.94 -7.53 -1.99
CA ARG A 69 7.70 -6.86 -2.39
C ARG A 69 7.49 -5.60 -1.57
N MET A 70 6.98 -4.56 -2.22
CA MET A 70 6.52 -3.33 -1.56
C MET A 70 5.10 -3.03 -2.03
N LYS A 71 4.26 -2.56 -1.12
CA LYS A 71 2.89 -2.11 -1.40
C LYS A 71 2.57 -0.90 -0.54
N GLY A 72 1.73 0.00 -1.02
CA GLY A 72 1.32 1.16 -0.23
C GLY A 72 0.16 1.95 -0.81
N ILE A 73 -0.62 2.57 0.08
CA ILE A 73 -1.65 3.56 -0.25
C ILE A 73 -1.24 4.86 0.43
N ILE A 74 -0.98 5.90 -0.35
CA ILE A 74 -0.36 7.14 0.13
C ILE A 74 -1.27 8.33 -0.19
N ALA A 75 -1.45 9.21 0.80
CA ALA A 75 -2.10 10.50 0.60
C ALA A 75 -1.05 11.54 0.22
N MET A 76 -1.25 12.20 -0.92
CA MET A 76 -0.37 13.26 -1.42
C MET A 76 -0.97 14.63 -1.11
N LYS A 77 -0.12 15.61 -0.83
CA LYS A 77 -0.55 16.99 -0.61
C LYS A 77 -1.17 17.53 -1.91
N ASP A 78 -2.30 18.23 -1.79
CA ASP A 78 -3.02 18.86 -2.89
C ASP A 78 -3.53 17.89 -3.99
N ASP A 79 -3.58 16.59 -3.69
CA ASP A 79 -4.16 15.55 -4.54
C ASP A 79 -5.32 14.86 -3.79
N ASP A 80 -6.50 14.83 -4.39
CA ASP A 80 -7.68 14.17 -3.84
C ASP A 80 -7.64 12.65 -4.04
N GLN A 81 -6.78 12.16 -4.94
CA GLN A 81 -6.59 10.74 -5.22
C GLN A 81 -5.49 10.13 -4.35
N ARG A 82 -5.63 8.83 -4.09
CA ARG A 82 -4.59 8.05 -3.39
C ARG A 82 -3.56 7.58 -4.40
N PHE A 83 -2.29 7.76 -4.07
CA PHE A 83 -1.18 7.18 -4.80
C PHE A 83 -0.98 5.72 -4.34
N VAL A 84 -0.95 4.79 -5.28
CA VAL A 84 -0.84 3.35 -5.01
C VAL A 84 0.44 2.81 -5.63
N ILE A 85 1.20 2.04 -4.83
CA ILE A 85 2.41 1.32 -5.23
C ILE A 85 2.28 -0.17 -4.97
#